data_AF-A0A8H5KRV9-F1
#
_entry.id   AF-A0A8H5KRV9-F1
#
_cell.length_a   1.000
_cell.length_b   1.000
_cell.length_c   1.000
_cell.angle_alpha   90.00
_cell.angle_beta   90.00
_cell.angle_gamma   90.00
#
_symmetry.space_group_name_H-M   'P 1'
#
loop_
_entity.id
_entity.type
_entity.pdbx_description
1 polymer ?
#
loop_
_entity_poly.entity_id
_entity_poly.type
_entity_poly.pdbx_seq_one_letter_code
_entity_poly.pdbx_strand_id
1 'polypeptide(L)'
;MISTPPPRSLRDKCLELQQKVEAFIAEEAETQTLRDVQNQVRKSIEVVDEALQKYRPEQISLSYNGGKDCLVLLILLLARMGRYYYSTSDTTNGTSELTPPEKLQCVYIVAAHPFPEVDTFVETSSEEYGLEVARYVLPMKKGLEIYLEERPSIKAVFVGTRRTDPHGENLTFFDPTDAGWPSFMRIHPVIDWHYVQIWAFIRHLGIEYCPLYDQGYTSLGGIKDTHPNPHLKKQGQNGQGFRPAYELTQDDEERLGRDS
;
A
#
# COMPACT_ATOMS: atom_id res chain seq x y z
N MET A 1 -30.26 -10.33 21.17
CA MET A 1 -29.04 -10.69 20.44
C MET A 1 -28.94 -9.74 19.27
N ILE A 2 -28.03 -8.77 19.32
CA ILE A 2 -27.78 -7.89 18.18
C ILE A 2 -26.98 -8.74 17.19
N SER A 3 -27.61 -9.15 16.09
CA SER A 3 -26.92 -9.85 15.01
C SER A 3 -25.87 -8.89 14.45
N THR A 4 -24.60 -9.24 14.56
CA THR A 4 -23.55 -8.57 13.79
C THR A 4 -23.90 -8.68 12.31
N PRO A 5 -23.82 -7.58 11.53
CA PRO A 5 -24.02 -7.65 10.10
C PRO A 5 -22.98 -8.60 9.46
N PRO A 6 -23.33 -9.28 8.36
CA PRO A 6 -22.39 -10.17 7.68
C PRO A 6 -21.14 -9.39 7.23
N PRO A 7 -19.96 -10.04 7.20
CA PRO A 7 -18.74 -9.38 6.74
C PRO A 7 -18.90 -8.90 5.30
N ARG A 8 -18.46 -7.67 5.04
CA ARG A 8 -18.56 -7.04 3.72
C ARG A 8 -17.68 -7.77 2.70
N SER A 9 -18.19 -7.93 1.48
CA SER A 9 -17.45 -8.56 0.40
C SER A 9 -16.30 -7.67 -0.11
N LEU A 10 -15.32 -8.26 -0.81
CA LEU A 10 -14.28 -7.47 -1.49
C LEU A 10 -14.89 -6.49 -2.50
N ARG A 11 -15.97 -6.87 -3.18
CA ARG A 11 -16.73 -5.99 -4.08
C ARG A 11 -17.20 -4.73 -3.36
N ASP A 12 -17.84 -4.88 -2.20
CA ASP A 12 -18.39 -3.73 -1.46
C ASP A 12 -17.28 -2.81 -0.96
N LYS A 13 -16.13 -3.38 -0.55
CA LYS A 13 -14.95 -2.62 -0.14
C LYS A 13 -14.34 -1.85 -1.33
N CYS A 14 -14.22 -2.50 -2.48
CA CYS A 14 -13.69 -1.87 -3.71
C CYS A 14 -14.59 -0.73 -4.21
N LEU A 15 -15.91 -0.91 -4.23
CA LEU A 15 -16.85 0.12 -4.68
C LEU A 15 -16.89 1.33 -3.73
N GLU A 16 -16.76 1.12 -2.43
CA GLU A 16 -16.63 2.24 -1.48
C GLU A 16 -15.33 3.02 -1.71
N LEU A 17 -14.20 2.32 -1.82
CA LEU A 17 -12.91 2.97 -2.07
C LEU A 17 -12.88 3.67 -3.42
N GLN A 18 -13.55 3.11 -4.44
CA GLN A 18 -13.76 3.77 -5.73
C GLN A 18 -14.45 5.12 -5.52
N GLN A 19 -15.61 5.14 -4.85
CA GLN A 19 -16.36 6.37 -4.59
C GLN A 19 -15.53 7.38 -3.79
N LYS A 20 -14.82 6.92 -2.75
CA LYS A 20 -13.97 7.77 -1.90
C LYS A 20 -12.84 8.41 -2.70
N VAL A 21 -12.13 7.64 -3.53
CA VAL A 21 -11.01 8.15 -4.35
C VAL A 21 -11.53 9.05 -5.47
N GLU A 22 -12.63 8.70 -6.15
CA GLU A 22 -13.24 9.53 -7.18
C GLU A 22 -13.73 10.87 -6.62
N ALA A 23 -14.35 10.87 -5.44
CA ALA A 23 -14.75 12.08 -4.74
C ALA A 23 -13.54 12.98 -4.41
N PHE A 24 -12.45 12.39 -3.89
CA PHE A 24 -11.21 13.13 -3.61
C PHE A 24 -10.59 13.76 -4.87
N ILE A 25 -10.61 13.06 -6.01
CA ILE A 25 -10.09 13.60 -7.28
C ILE A 25 -10.96 14.77 -7.80
N ALA A 26 -12.27 14.73 -7.55
CA ALA A 26 -13.24 15.73 -8.00
C ALA A 26 -13.35 16.95 -7.07
N GLU A 27 -12.85 16.84 -5.84
CA GLU A 27 -12.83 17.90 -4.84
C GLU A 27 -12.00 19.11 -5.29
N GLU A 28 -12.46 20.33 -4.97
CA GLU A 28 -11.62 21.53 -5.08
C GLU A 28 -10.56 21.53 -3.98
N ALA A 29 -9.31 21.29 -4.35
CA ALA A 29 -8.22 21.19 -3.39
C ALA A 29 -7.87 22.54 -2.74
N GLU A 30 -8.04 22.60 -1.42
CA GLU A 30 -7.81 23.78 -0.57
C GLU A 30 -6.35 24.22 -0.49
N THR A 31 -5.40 23.28 -0.67
CA THR A 31 -3.96 23.53 -0.53
C THR A 31 -3.19 23.08 -1.78
N GLN A 32 -1.98 23.61 -1.95
CA GLN A 32 -1.10 23.14 -3.04
C GLN A 32 -0.74 21.66 -2.87
N THR A 33 -0.47 21.21 -1.64
CA THR A 33 -0.19 19.80 -1.34
C THR A 33 -1.33 18.89 -1.79
N LEU A 34 -2.59 19.25 -1.51
CA LEU A 34 -3.74 18.44 -1.95
C LEU A 34 -3.87 18.42 -3.47
N ARG A 35 -3.62 19.54 -4.17
CA ARG A 35 -3.57 19.56 -5.64
C ARG A 35 -2.50 18.62 -6.18
N ASP A 36 -1.31 18.63 -5.57
CA ASP A 36 -0.21 17.77 -5.97
C ASP A 36 -0.53 16.30 -5.71
N VAL A 37 -1.15 15.97 -4.56
CA VAL A 37 -1.64 14.61 -4.26
C VAL A 37 -2.68 14.17 -5.29
N GLN A 38 -3.66 15.01 -5.64
CA GLN A 38 -4.64 14.68 -6.68
C GLN A 38 -3.96 14.39 -8.02
N ASN A 39 -2.93 15.15 -8.39
CA ASN A 39 -2.16 14.88 -9.61
C ASN A 39 -1.42 13.55 -9.55
N GLN A 40 -0.84 13.19 -8.40
CA GLN A 40 -0.20 11.90 -8.21
C GLN A 40 -1.20 10.75 -8.23
N VAL A 41 -2.36 10.90 -7.61
CA VAL A 41 -3.45 9.93 -7.69
C VAL A 41 -3.83 9.68 -9.15
N ARG A 42 -4.02 10.73 -9.97
CA ARG A 42 -4.35 10.59 -11.40
C ARG A 42 -3.31 9.76 -12.17
N LYS A 43 -2.02 10.01 -11.95
CA LYS A 43 -0.94 9.22 -12.56
C LYS A 43 -0.94 7.77 -12.06
N SER A 44 -1.08 7.57 -10.75
CA SER A 44 -1.07 6.23 -10.15
C SER A 44 -2.24 5.37 -10.64
N ILE A 45 -3.44 5.94 -10.78
CA ILE A 45 -4.59 5.18 -11.27
C ILE A 45 -4.43 4.77 -12.74
N GLU A 46 -3.75 5.56 -13.57
CA GLU A 46 -3.42 5.17 -14.95
C GLU A 46 -2.52 3.94 -14.98
N VAL A 47 -1.51 3.89 -14.11
CA VAL A 47 -0.59 2.73 -13.97
C VAL A 47 -1.35 1.50 -13.47
N VAL A 48 -2.24 1.67 -12.49
CA VAL A 48 -3.07 0.58 -11.99
C VAL A 48 -4.01 0.07 -13.08
N ASP A 49 -4.66 0.96 -13.83
CA ASP A 49 -5.54 0.58 -14.94
C ASP A 49 -4.80 -0.20 -16.02
N GLU A 50 -3.60 0.25 -16.41
CA GLU A 50 -2.75 -0.46 -17.37
C GLU A 50 -2.40 -1.87 -16.87
N ALA A 51 -2.12 -2.04 -15.58
CA ALA A 51 -1.88 -3.35 -14.99
C ALA A 51 -3.13 -4.24 -14.99
N LEU A 52 -4.30 -3.70 -14.62
CA LEU A 52 -5.58 -4.44 -14.62
C LEU A 52 -6.03 -4.85 -16.03
N GLN A 53 -5.58 -4.14 -17.07
CA GLN A 53 -5.79 -4.52 -18.47
C GLN A 53 -4.81 -5.64 -18.91
N LYS A 54 -3.56 -5.60 -18.44
CA LYS A 54 -2.52 -6.57 -18.83
C LYS A 54 -2.63 -7.92 -18.12
N TYR A 55 -3.12 -7.93 -16.88
CA TYR A 55 -3.10 -9.11 -16.02
C TYR A 55 -4.50 -9.46 -15.54
N ARG A 56 -4.81 -10.76 -15.55
CA ARG A 56 -6.05 -11.27 -14.96
C ARG A 56 -6.03 -11.11 -13.43
N PRO A 57 -7.21 -11.08 -12.76
CA PRO A 57 -7.29 -10.98 -11.31
C PRO A 57 -6.41 -12.00 -10.56
N GLU A 58 -6.38 -13.26 -11.00
CA GLU A 58 -5.62 -14.33 -10.33
C GLU A 58 -4.10 -14.23 -10.55
N GLN A 59 -3.67 -13.37 -11.47
CA GLN A 59 -2.26 -13.13 -11.80
C GLN A 59 -1.67 -11.95 -11.02
N ILE A 60 -2.49 -11.21 -10.28
CA ILE A 60 -2.11 -10.01 -9.54
C ILE A 60 -1.95 -10.34 -8.06
N SER A 61 -0.88 -9.82 -7.47
CA SER A 61 -0.65 -9.81 -6.03
C SER A 61 -0.22 -8.41 -5.57
N LEU A 62 -0.32 -8.14 -4.27
CA LEU A 62 0.22 -6.96 -3.61
C LEU A 62 1.28 -7.35 -2.58
N SER A 63 2.44 -6.71 -2.62
CA SER A 63 3.40 -6.74 -1.51
C SER A 63 2.92 -5.82 -0.39
N TYR A 64 2.36 -6.38 0.67
CA TYR A 64 1.71 -5.63 1.76
C TYR A 64 2.38 -5.89 3.10
N ASN A 65 2.98 -4.86 3.70
CA ASN A 65 3.68 -4.95 4.99
C ASN A 65 3.04 -4.08 6.10
N GLY A 66 1.86 -3.50 5.84
CA GLY A 66 1.20 -2.58 6.78
C GLY A 66 1.84 -1.19 6.88
N GLY A 67 2.85 -0.90 6.04
CA GLY A 67 3.46 0.41 5.94
C GLY A 67 2.57 1.43 5.23
N LYS A 68 2.87 2.72 5.44
CA LYS A 68 2.12 3.83 4.85
C LYS A 68 2.11 3.80 3.31
N ASP A 69 3.21 3.40 2.69
CA ASP A 69 3.39 3.46 1.24
C ASP A 69 2.57 2.36 0.52
N CYS A 70 2.67 1.11 1.01
CA CYS A 70 1.84 0.01 0.49
C CYS A 70 0.35 0.19 0.84
N LEU A 71 0.02 0.94 1.90
CA LEU A 71 -1.36 1.27 2.24
C LEU A 71 -1.97 2.24 1.23
N VAL A 72 -1.27 3.33 0.84
CA VAL A 72 -1.73 4.21 -0.26
C VAL A 72 -1.94 3.39 -1.54
N LEU A 73 -0.96 2.56 -1.90
CA LEU A 73 -1.05 1.67 -3.05
C LEU A 73 -2.25 0.72 -2.98
N LEU A 74 -2.52 0.13 -1.81
CA LEU A 74 -3.67 -0.75 -1.59
C LEU A 74 -4.99 -0.01 -1.87
N ILE A 75 -5.15 1.19 -1.31
CA ILE A 75 -6.37 1.99 -1.49
C ILE A 75 -6.60 2.29 -2.98
N LEU A 76 -5.55 2.71 -3.69
CA LEU A 76 -5.62 2.99 -5.12
C LEU A 76 -5.95 1.73 -5.93
N LEU A 77 -5.31 0.60 -5.63
CA LEU A 77 -5.57 -0.67 -6.30
C LEU A 77 -7.02 -1.12 -6.14
N LEU A 78 -7.55 -1.13 -4.91
CA LEU A 78 -8.93 -1.53 -4.64
C LEU A 78 -9.96 -0.57 -5.27
N ALA A 79 -9.69 0.73 -5.25
CA ALA A 79 -10.55 1.71 -5.92
C ALA A 79 -10.66 1.44 -7.44
N ARG A 80 -9.54 1.07 -8.08
CA ARG A 80 -9.53 0.74 -9.52
C ARG A 80 -10.12 -0.63 -9.82
N MET A 81 -9.94 -1.62 -8.94
CA MET A 81 -10.68 -2.89 -9.02
C MET A 81 -12.19 -2.67 -8.93
N GLY A 82 -12.65 -1.75 -8.07
CA GLY A 82 -14.03 -1.26 -7.97
C GLY A 82 -14.60 -0.89 -9.33
N ARG A 83 -13.90 0.03 -10.00
CA ARG A 83 -14.29 0.54 -11.30
C ARG A 83 -14.20 -0.50 -12.41
N TYR A 84 -13.11 -1.26 -12.45
CA TYR A 84 -12.79 -2.14 -13.56
C TYR A 84 -13.60 -3.45 -13.55
N TYR A 85 -13.84 -4.04 -12.37
CA TYR A 85 -14.53 -5.33 -12.24
C TYR A 85 -15.99 -5.21 -11.80
N TYR A 86 -16.38 -4.13 -11.11
CA TYR A 86 -17.67 -4.11 -10.40
C TYR A 86 -18.61 -2.95 -10.77
N SER A 87 -18.10 -1.90 -11.42
CA SER A 87 -18.88 -0.71 -11.81
C SER A 87 -19.54 -0.85 -13.19
N THR A 88 -19.12 -1.80 -14.03
CA THR A 88 -19.70 -2.06 -15.36
C THR A 88 -20.81 -3.11 -15.27
N SER A 89 -21.93 -2.73 -14.69
CA SER A 89 -23.21 -3.41 -14.91
C SER A 89 -23.83 -2.96 -16.23
N ASP A 90 -23.14 -3.15 -17.35
CA ASP A 90 -23.76 -3.06 -18.67
C ASP A 90 -23.91 -4.46 -19.27
N THR A 91 -25.11 -4.98 -19.06
CA THR A 91 -25.77 -6.00 -19.86
C THR A 91 -25.74 -5.64 -21.36
N THR A 92 -24.64 -5.91 -22.06
CA THR A 92 -24.65 -6.11 -23.52
C THR A 92 -23.60 -7.15 -23.93
N ASN A 93 -24.09 -8.33 -24.30
CA ASN A 93 -23.49 -9.31 -25.23
C ASN A 93 -21.98 -9.19 -25.52
N GLY A 94 -21.17 -9.99 -24.81
CA GLY A 94 -19.80 -10.31 -25.24
C GLY A 94 -18.83 -10.42 -24.07
N THR A 95 -18.63 -11.64 -23.56
CA THR A 95 -17.44 -12.12 -22.82
C THR A 95 -16.66 -11.10 -21.98
N SER A 96 -16.86 -11.11 -20.67
CA SER A 96 -15.72 -10.91 -19.76
C SER A 96 -15.76 -11.98 -18.67
N GLU A 97 -15.00 -13.05 -18.91
CA GLU A 97 -14.76 -14.19 -18.01
C GLU A 97 -13.84 -13.84 -16.83
N LEU A 98 -13.81 -12.58 -16.41
CA LEU A 98 -12.95 -12.12 -15.32
C LEU A 98 -13.78 -12.10 -14.05
N THR A 99 -13.88 -13.25 -13.38
CA THR A 99 -14.44 -13.35 -12.03
C THR A 99 -13.37 -12.82 -11.06
N PRO A 100 -13.53 -11.63 -10.47
CA PRO A 100 -12.57 -11.14 -9.49
C PRO A 100 -12.57 -12.02 -8.23
N PRO A 101 -11.44 -12.12 -7.52
CA PRO A 101 -11.32 -13.04 -6.39
C PRO A 101 -12.17 -12.59 -5.19
N GLU A 102 -12.47 -13.51 -4.27
CA GLU A 102 -13.15 -13.17 -3.02
C GLU A 102 -12.27 -12.31 -2.09
N LYS A 103 -10.94 -12.46 -2.20
CA LYS A 103 -9.92 -11.69 -1.47
C LYS A 103 -8.78 -11.31 -2.39
N LEU A 104 -8.15 -10.16 -2.16
CA LEU A 104 -6.93 -9.77 -2.86
C LEU A 104 -5.74 -10.56 -2.31
N GLN A 105 -5.04 -11.29 -3.16
CA GLN A 105 -3.84 -12.02 -2.76
C GLN A 105 -2.70 -11.05 -2.43
N CYS A 106 -2.07 -11.25 -1.29
CA CYS A 106 -0.98 -10.42 -0.81
C CYS A 106 0.19 -11.28 -0.32
N VAL A 107 1.40 -10.75 -0.47
CA VAL A 107 2.61 -11.32 0.14
C VAL A 107 3.15 -10.36 1.19
N TYR A 108 3.50 -10.90 2.37
CA TYR A 108 4.19 -10.17 3.41
C TYR A 108 5.46 -10.92 3.82
N ILE A 109 6.61 -10.38 3.43
CA ILE A 109 7.91 -10.80 3.97
C ILE A 109 8.12 -10.10 5.31
N VAL A 110 8.06 -10.87 6.39
CA VAL A 110 8.09 -10.36 7.76
C VAL A 110 9.53 -10.02 8.14
N ALA A 111 9.73 -8.87 8.77
CA ALA A 111 11.03 -8.49 9.35
C ALA A 111 11.47 -9.53 10.40
N ALA A 112 12.78 -9.68 10.63
CA ALA A 112 13.31 -10.67 11.58
C ALA A 112 12.81 -10.47 13.02
N HIS A 113 12.50 -9.22 13.39
CA HIS A 113 11.99 -8.84 14.70
C HIS A 113 10.84 -7.84 14.52
N PRO A 114 9.65 -8.27 14.08
CA PRO A 114 8.57 -7.35 13.74
C PRO A 114 8.02 -6.67 15.01
N PHE A 115 7.55 -5.44 14.86
CA PHE A 115 6.76 -4.79 15.91
C PHE A 115 5.39 -5.49 16.04
N PRO A 116 4.93 -5.85 17.26
CA PRO A 116 3.58 -6.38 17.46
C PRO A 116 2.49 -5.47 16.90
N GLU A 117 2.67 -4.14 16.98
CA GLU A 117 1.75 -3.15 16.44
C GLU A 117 1.64 -3.21 14.92
N VAL A 118 2.72 -3.57 14.22
CA VAL A 118 2.69 -3.78 12.77
C VAL A 118 1.93 -5.07 12.45
N ASP A 119 2.18 -6.13 13.21
CA ASP A 119 1.48 -7.41 13.00
C ASP A 119 -0.02 -7.28 13.25
N THR A 120 -0.41 -6.65 14.36
CA THR A 120 -1.82 -6.33 14.66
C THR A 120 -2.42 -5.45 13.57
N PHE A 121 -1.71 -4.42 13.10
CA PHE A 121 -2.22 -3.57 12.03
C PHE A 121 -2.39 -4.32 10.71
N VAL A 122 -1.45 -5.19 10.33
CA VAL A 122 -1.57 -6.02 9.14
C VAL A 122 -2.78 -6.94 9.25
N GLU A 123 -3.01 -7.57 10.40
CA GLU A 123 -4.18 -8.43 10.62
C GLU A 123 -5.50 -7.67 10.48
N THR A 124 -5.67 -6.57 11.22
CA THR A 124 -6.93 -5.80 11.21
C THR A 124 -7.19 -5.14 9.86
N SER A 125 -6.17 -4.57 9.23
CA SER A 125 -6.30 -3.98 7.89
C SER A 125 -6.54 -5.03 6.81
N SER A 126 -6.01 -6.25 6.96
CA SER A 126 -6.31 -7.34 6.02
C SER A 126 -7.78 -7.73 6.04
N GLU A 127 -8.39 -7.77 7.22
CA GLU A 127 -9.83 -7.99 7.35
C GLU A 127 -10.61 -6.81 6.77
N GLU A 128 -10.22 -5.57 7.09
CA GLU A 128 -10.89 -4.35 6.63
C GLU A 128 -10.87 -4.19 5.10
N TYR A 129 -9.78 -4.61 4.44
CA TYR A 129 -9.62 -4.46 3.00
C TYR A 129 -9.82 -5.75 2.19
N GLY A 130 -10.13 -6.87 2.84
CA GLY A 130 -10.43 -8.14 2.16
C GLY A 130 -9.19 -8.78 1.54
N LEU A 131 -8.09 -8.85 2.30
CA LEU A 131 -6.80 -9.37 1.86
C LEU A 131 -6.61 -10.83 2.27
N GLU A 132 -5.94 -11.60 1.42
CA GLU A 132 -5.37 -12.91 1.72
C GLU A 132 -3.86 -12.77 1.81
N VAL A 133 -3.33 -12.53 3.01
CA VAL A 133 -1.91 -12.28 3.24
C VAL A 133 -1.15 -13.58 3.53
N ALA A 134 -0.26 -13.97 2.62
CA ALA A 134 0.73 -15.02 2.86
C ALA A 134 1.97 -14.44 3.55
N ARG A 135 2.27 -14.92 4.75
CA ARG A 135 3.34 -14.38 5.61
C ARG A 135 4.57 -15.30 5.60
N TYR A 136 5.75 -14.73 5.33
CA TYR A 136 7.02 -15.47 5.30
C TYR A 136 8.06 -14.82 6.21
N VAL A 137 8.56 -15.58 7.19
CA VAL A 137 9.68 -15.18 8.06
C VAL A 137 10.98 -15.74 7.46
N LEU A 138 11.32 -15.25 6.27
CA LEU A 138 12.44 -15.73 5.46
C LEU A 138 13.14 -14.54 4.78
N PRO A 139 14.40 -14.68 4.32
CA PRO A 139 15.01 -13.68 3.44
C PRO A 139 14.10 -13.41 2.24
N MET A 140 13.96 -12.13 1.86
CA MET A 140 12.98 -11.66 0.87
C MET A 140 12.95 -12.50 -0.40
N LYS A 141 14.11 -12.74 -1.01
CA LYS A 141 14.22 -13.57 -2.20
C LYS A 141 13.64 -14.97 -1.99
N LYS A 142 13.98 -15.62 -0.86
CA LYS A 142 13.51 -16.99 -0.58
C LYS A 142 12.01 -17.04 -0.26
N GLY A 143 11.49 -16.04 0.46
CA GLY A 143 10.05 -15.94 0.71
C GLY A 143 9.25 -15.75 -0.59
N LEU A 144 9.76 -14.91 -1.52
CA LEU A 144 9.14 -14.73 -2.84
C LEU A 144 9.22 -15.97 -3.72
N GLU A 145 10.33 -16.73 -3.68
CA GLU A 145 10.45 -18.02 -4.38
C GLU A 145 9.32 -18.96 -3.95
N ILE A 146 9.17 -19.18 -2.64
CA ILE A 146 8.15 -20.09 -2.10
C ILE A 146 6.74 -19.57 -2.41
N TYR A 147 6.51 -18.26 -2.24
CA TYR A 147 5.21 -17.66 -2.53
C TYR A 147 4.74 -17.92 -3.96
N LEU A 148 5.64 -17.77 -4.94
CA LEU A 148 5.34 -17.96 -6.35
C LEU A 148 5.27 -19.44 -6.75
N GLU A 149 5.99 -20.33 -6.06
CA GLU A 149 5.82 -21.78 -6.19
C GLU A 149 4.44 -22.24 -5.70
N GLU A 150 3.97 -21.69 -4.58
CA GLU A 150 2.64 -21.96 -4.02
C GLU A 150 1.51 -21.32 -4.84
N ARG A 151 1.79 -20.22 -5.55
CA ARG A 151 0.82 -19.46 -6.35
C ARG A 151 1.35 -19.22 -7.79
N PRO A 152 1.44 -20.28 -8.61
CA PRO A 152 2.06 -20.21 -9.94
C PRO A 152 1.28 -19.34 -10.95
N SER A 153 0.05 -18.96 -10.63
CA SER A 153 -0.75 -18.03 -11.45
C SER A 153 -0.22 -16.60 -11.38
N ILE A 154 0.39 -16.17 -10.27
CA ILE A 154 0.91 -14.81 -10.10
C ILE A 154 1.92 -14.50 -11.20
N LYS A 155 1.75 -13.34 -11.85
CA LYS A 155 2.65 -12.78 -12.88
C LYS A 155 3.07 -11.35 -12.57
N ALA A 156 2.30 -10.63 -11.76
CA ALA A 156 2.58 -9.25 -11.41
C ALA A 156 2.34 -9.00 -9.92
N VAL A 157 3.23 -8.23 -9.32
CA VAL A 157 3.17 -7.85 -7.90
C VAL A 157 3.25 -6.33 -7.82
N PHE A 158 2.24 -5.71 -7.21
CA PHE A 158 2.24 -4.31 -6.86
C PHE A 158 3.17 -4.07 -5.66
N VAL A 159 4.06 -3.08 -5.76
CA VAL A 159 5.07 -2.78 -4.74
C VAL A 159 5.06 -1.28 -4.41
N GLY A 160 4.99 -0.97 -3.12
CA GLY A 160 4.92 0.41 -2.60
C GLY A 160 6.24 1.15 -2.50
N THR A 161 7.21 0.86 -3.37
CA THR A 161 8.53 1.54 -3.40
C THR A 161 8.39 2.92 -4.03
N ARG A 162 9.11 3.91 -3.48
CA ARG A 162 9.23 5.28 -3.99
C ARG A 162 10.65 5.56 -4.49
N ARG A 163 10.84 6.59 -5.33
CA ARG A 163 12.18 6.94 -5.86
C ARG A 163 13.20 7.24 -4.77
N THR A 164 12.73 7.76 -3.64
CA THR A 164 13.56 8.13 -2.49
C THR A 164 13.90 6.95 -1.58
N ASP A 165 13.31 5.77 -1.82
CA ASP A 165 13.67 4.55 -1.10
C ASP A 165 15.00 3.96 -1.59
N PRO A 166 15.70 3.17 -0.75
CA PRO A 166 16.86 2.40 -1.19
C PRO A 166 16.57 1.58 -2.45
N HIS A 167 17.41 1.73 -3.47
CA HIS A 167 17.28 1.10 -4.79
C HIS A 167 16.07 1.56 -5.64
N GLY A 168 15.37 2.62 -5.25
CA GLY A 168 14.19 3.15 -5.95
C GLY A 168 14.48 4.14 -7.09
N GLU A 169 15.65 4.79 -7.09
CA GLU A 169 15.96 5.95 -7.94
C GLU A 169 15.69 5.72 -9.43
N ASN A 170 16.11 4.57 -9.96
CA ASN A 170 16.06 4.22 -11.38
C ASN A 170 14.88 3.31 -11.75
N LEU A 171 13.97 3.03 -10.82
CA LEU A 171 12.78 2.22 -11.12
C LEU A 171 11.80 2.99 -12.00
N THR A 172 11.05 2.22 -12.78
CA THR A 172 9.94 2.69 -13.61
C THR A 172 8.61 2.20 -13.03
N PHE A 173 7.50 2.51 -13.70
CA PHE A 173 6.19 2.01 -13.29
C PHE A 173 6.07 0.48 -13.42
N PHE A 174 6.82 -0.13 -14.34
CA PHE A 174 6.77 -1.56 -14.65
C PHE A 174 8.19 -2.10 -14.88
N ASP A 175 8.74 -2.80 -13.88
CA ASP A 175 10.07 -3.40 -13.98
C ASP A 175 9.98 -4.91 -13.75
N PRO A 176 10.46 -5.76 -14.68
CA PRO A 176 10.67 -7.16 -14.35
C PRO A 176 11.65 -7.26 -13.18
N THR A 177 11.56 -8.34 -12.42
CA THR A 177 12.57 -8.63 -11.41
C THR A 177 13.95 -8.83 -12.04
N ASP A 178 15.00 -8.51 -11.28
CA ASP A 178 16.37 -8.60 -11.75
C ASP A 178 16.81 -10.06 -11.92
N ALA A 179 17.86 -10.28 -12.72
CA ALA A 179 18.41 -11.61 -12.95
C ALA A 179 18.75 -12.31 -11.62
N GLY A 180 18.28 -13.56 -11.49
CA GLY A 180 18.47 -14.36 -10.29
C GLY A 180 17.39 -14.18 -9.23
N TRP A 181 16.46 -13.24 -9.35
CA TRP A 181 15.22 -13.22 -8.55
C TRP A 181 14.12 -14.07 -9.21
N PRO A 182 13.09 -14.49 -8.45
CA PRO A 182 11.89 -15.08 -9.04
C PRO A 182 11.29 -14.17 -10.10
N SER A 183 10.88 -14.74 -11.24
CA SER A 183 10.42 -13.98 -12.40
C SER A 183 8.97 -13.49 -12.23
N PHE A 184 8.78 -12.18 -12.08
CA PHE A 184 7.47 -11.52 -12.14
C PHE A 184 7.64 -10.03 -12.51
N MET A 185 6.54 -9.37 -12.86
CA MET A 185 6.51 -7.93 -13.07
C MET A 185 6.31 -7.19 -11.75
N ARG A 186 7.22 -6.28 -11.39
CA ARG A 186 7.00 -5.32 -10.30
C ARG A 186 6.26 -4.11 -10.85
N ILE A 187 5.18 -3.71 -10.19
CA ILE A 187 4.38 -2.54 -10.57
C ILE A 187 4.48 -1.51 -9.45
N HIS A 188 4.89 -0.28 -9.77
CA HIS A 188 5.16 0.78 -8.79
C HIS A 188 4.26 2.02 -9.00
N PRO A 189 2.93 1.96 -8.79
CA PRO A 189 2.05 3.11 -9.06
C PRO A 189 2.37 4.34 -8.22
N VAL A 190 2.98 4.15 -7.05
CA VAL A 190 3.33 5.24 -6.12
C VAL A 190 4.79 5.70 -6.24
N ILE A 191 5.54 5.26 -7.26
CA ILE A 191 6.99 5.48 -7.36
C ILE A 191 7.41 6.95 -7.25
N ASP A 192 6.62 7.86 -7.84
CA ASP A 192 6.93 9.29 -7.86
C ASP A 192 6.35 10.07 -6.67
N TRP A 193 5.74 9.40 -5.68
CA TRP A 193 5.14 10.08 -4.53
C TRP A 193 6.20 10.58 -3.55
N HIS A 194 5.93 11.73 -2.94
CA HIS A 194 6.72 12.30 -1.86
C HIS A 194 6.12 11.99 -0.49
N TYR A 195 6.93 12.02 0.56
CA TYR A 195 6.55 11.69 1.93
C TYR A 195 5.33 12.48 2.41
N VAL A 196 5.34 13.80 2.17
CA VAL A 196 4.21 14.68 2.52
C VAL A 196 2.93 14.33 1.76
N GLN A 197 3.04 13.81 0.52
CA GLN A 197 1.89 13.42 -0.30
C GLN A 197 1.26 12.13 0.22
N ILE A 198 2.09 11.17 0.65
CA ILE A 198 1.62 9.92 1.29
C ILE A 198 0.76 10.26 2.52
N TRP A 199 1.28 11.10 3.41
CA TRP A 199 0.54 11.48 4.62
C TRP A 199 -0.67 12.35 4.33
N ALA A 200 -0.56 13.32 3.42
CA ALA A 200 -1.70 14.15 3.04
C ALA A 200 -2.85 13.29 2.49
N PHE A 201 -2.56 12.30 1.64
CA PHE A 201 -3.57 11.36 1.15
C PHE A 201 -4.20 10.54 2.28
N ILE A 202 -3.38 9.86 3.09
CA ILE A 202 -3.87 9.00 4.20
C ILE A 202 -4.76 9.81 5.15
N ARG A 203 -4.31 10.99 5.56
CA ARG A 203 -5.00 11.85 6.53
C ARG A 203 -6.25 12.48 5.96
N HIS A 204 -6.22 12.95 4.71
CA HIS A 204 -7.37 13.58 4.06
C HIS A 204 -8.52 12.59 3.83
N LEU A 205 -8.20 11.34 3.46
CA LEU A 205 -9.20 10.30 3.23
C LEU A 205 -9.65 9.57 4.53
N GLY A 206 -9.08 9.95 5.68
CA GLY A 206 -9.36 9.31 6.97
C GLY A 206 -9.04 7.82 6.98
N ILE A 207 -7.91 7.44 6.37
CA ILE A 207 -7.46 6.05 6.31
C ILE A 207 -6.70 5.71 7.60
N GLU A 208 -7.13 4.66 8.28
CA GLU A 208 -6.44 4.14 9.47
C GLU A 208 -5.05 3.59 9.10
N TYR A 209 -4.05 3.89 9.94
CA TYR A 209 -2.64 3.51 9.73
C TYR A 209 -2.02 2.95 11.01
N CYS A 210 -0.86 2.29 10.89
CA CYS A 210 -0.17 1.69 12.02
C CYS A 210 0.11 2.73 13.13
N PRO A 211 -0.24 2.47 14.40
CA PRO A 211 -0.16 3.48 15.48
C PRO A 211 1.27 3.90 15.84
N LEU A 212 2.30 3.16 15.39
CA LEU A 212 3.69 3.57 15.54
C LEU A 212 3.98 4.91 14.84
N TYR A 213 3.26 5.22 13.75
CA TYR A 213 3.44 6.51 13.08
C TYR A 213 3.04 7.69 13.99
N ASP A 214 2.05 7.55 14.87
CA ASP A 214 1.72 8.59 15.84
C ASP A 214 2.77 8.72 16.97
N GLN A 215 3.61 7.71 17.13
CA GLN A 215 4.71 7.67 18.10
C GLN A 215 6.03 8.19 17.50
N GLY A 216 5.99 8.78 16.30
CA GLY A 216 7.13 9.43 15.66
C GLY A 216 8.03 8.51 14.84
N TYR A 217 7.64 7.25 14.62
CA TYR A 217 8.31 6.40 13.64
C TYR A 217 7.93 6.85 12.23
N THR A 218 8.89 7.15 11.37
CA THR A 218 8.63 7.64 9.99
C THR A 218 8.87 6.56 8.92
N SER A 219 9.54 5.48 9.31
CA SER A 219 9.85 4.31 8.50
C SER A 219 9.81 3.08 9.42
N LEU A 220 9.10 2.00 9.03
CA LEU A 220 8.90 0.79 9.87
C LEU A 220 9.68 -0.43 9.37
N GLY A 221 10.40 -1.10 10.28
CA GLY A 221 11.36 -2.18 10.01
C GLY A 221 11.33 -3.15 11.18
N GLY A 222 12.47 -3.69 11.59
CA GLY A 222 12.55 -4.52 12.79
C GLY A 222 12.70 -3.69 14.07
N ILE A 223 12.21 -4.19 15.21
CA ILE A 223 12.37 -3.56 16.54
C ILE A 223 13.83 -3.16 16.83
N LYS A 224 14.79 -3.95 16.33
CA LYS A 224 16.21 -3.76 16.61
C LYS A 224 16.91 -2.71 15.76
N ASP A 225 16.31 -2.30 14.64
CA ASP A 225 16.93 -1.41 13.64
C ASP A 225 16.09 -0.15 13.38
N THR A 226 15.07 0.06 14.22
CA THR A 226 14.03 1.07 14.01
C THR A 226 13.79 1.87 15.28
N HIS A 227 13.94 3.18 15.17
CA HIS A 227 13.72 4.16 16.22
C HIS A 227 12.80 5.29 15.74
N PRO A 228 12.12 6.00 16.67
CA PRO A 228 11.40 7.21 16.30
C PRO A 228 12.36 8.26 15.69
N ASN A 229 11.86 9.02 14.74
CA ASN A 229 12.68 9.97 14.00
C ASN A 229 13.19 11.09 14.92
N PRO A 230 14.52 11.37 14.96
CA PRO A 230 15.07 12.38 15.85
C PRO A 230 14.53 13.80 15.59
N HIS A 231 14.14 14.13 14.35
CA HIS A 231 13.56 15.45 14.00
C HIS A 231 12.13 15.64 14.54
N LEU A 232 11.49 14.55 14.98
CA LEU A 232 10.15 14.59 15.58
C LEU A 232 10.19 14.65 17.11
N LYS A 233 11.36 14.67 17.74
CA LYS A 233 11.45 14.77 19.21
C LYS A 233 10.82 16.08 19.71
N LYS A 234 9.93 16.00 20.72
CA LYS A 234 9.23 17.17 21.27
C LYS A 234 10.19 18.08 22.05
N GLN A 235 10.09 19.39 21.85
CA GLN A 235 10.82 20.40 22.63
C GLN A 235 9.99 20.79 23.87
N GLY A 236 10.56 20.72 25.09
CA GLY A 236 9.85 21.03 26.35
C GLY A 236 10.46 20.35 27.59
N GLN A 237 9.95 20.67 28.79
CA GLN A 237 10.62 20.47 30.09
C GLN A 237 11.05 19.04 30.47
N ASN A 238 10.79 18.00 29.67
CA ASN A 238 11.44 16.69 29.83
C ASN A 238 11.83 16.01 28.50
N GLY A 239 11.60 16.63 27.33
CA GLY A 239 11.90 16.03 26.01
C GLY A 239 11.32 14.62 25.79
N GLN A 240 10.24 14.27 26.52
CA GLN A 240 9.63 12.95 26.49
C GLN A 240 8.63 12.85 25.34
N GLY A 241 8.86 11.88 24.46
CA GLY A 241 7.97 11.55 23.35
C GLY A 241 8.29 12.29 22.05
N PHE A 242 7.62 11.84 21.00
CA PHE A 242 7.80 12.32 19.64
C PHE A 242 6.47 12.87 19.09
N ARG A 243 6.59 13.79 18.14
CA ARG A 243 5.51 14.26 17.28
C ARG A 243 5.19 13.15 16.26
N PRO A 244 3.96 13.09 15.76
CA PRO A 244 3.55 12.08 14.79
C PRO A 244 4.31 12.21 13.46
N ALA A 245 4.39 11.10 12.73
CA ALA A 245 5.15 10.95 11.49
C ALA A 245 4.75 11.94 10.40
N TYR A 246 3.47 12.27 10.29
CA TYR A 246 2.95 13.21 9.30
C TYR A 246 3.38 14.67 9.53
N GLU A 247 4.08 14.98 10.63
CA GLU A 247 4.71 16.29 10.83
C GLU A 247 6.15 16.38 10.28
N LEU A 248 6.72 15.29 9.76
CA LEU A 248 7.97 15.33 9.00
C LEU A 248 7.67 15.80 7.56
N THR A 249 8.57 16.60 6.97
CA THR A 249 8.34 17.21 5.66
C THR A 249 9.38 16.86 4.60
N GLN A 250 10.58 16.45 4.99
CA GLN A 250 11.67 16.15 4.06
C GLN A 250 11.76 14.64 3.80
N ASP A 251 11.85 14.23 2.53
CA ASP A 251 11.96 12.82 2.14
C ASP A 251 13.27 12.17 2.61
N ASP A 252 14.38 12.91 2.53
CA ASP A 252 15.71 12.42 2.92
C ASP A 252 15.85 12.21 4.44
N GLU A 253 15.02 12.89 5.23
CA GLU A 253 14.97 12.74 6.68
C GLU A 253 14.15 11.50 7.13
N GLU A 254 13.37 10.88 6.24
CA GLU A 254 12.43 9.81 6.59
C GLU A 254 13.09 8.63 7.30
N ARG A 255 14.31 8.29 6.90
CA ARG A 255 15.02 7.11 7.36
C ARG A 255 16.06 7.40 8.45
N LEU A 256 16.07 8.61 9.02
CA LEU A 256 17.00 8.98 10.11
C LEU A 256 16.79 8.18 11.40
N GLY A 257 15.64 7.53 11.56
CA GLY A 257 15.37 6.58 12.64
C GLY A 257 15.79 5.13 12.33
N ARG A 258 16.58 4.89 11.27
CA ARG A 258 17.09 3.56 10.92
C ARG A 258 18.54 3.40 11.33
N ASP A 259 18.86 2.23 11.87
CA ASP A 259 20.26 1.84 12.01
C ASP A 259 20.84 1.58 10.61
N SER A 260 22.08 2.05 10.40
CA SER A 260 22.82 1.91 9.14
C SER A 260 23.32 0.50 8.90
#